data_AF-A0A2R7MM75-F1
#
_entry.id   AF-A0A2R7MM75-F1
#
_cell.length_a   1.000
_cell.length_b   1.000
_cell.length_c   1.000
_cell.angle_alpha   90.00
_cell.angle_beta   90.00
_cell.angle_gamma   90.00
#
_symmetry.space_group_name_H-M   'P 1'
#
loop_
_entity.id
_entity.type
_entity.pdbx_description
1 polymer ?
#
loop_
_entity_poly.entity_id
_entity_poly.type
_entity_poly.pdbx_seq_one_letter_code
_entity_poly.pdbx_strand_id
1 'polypeptide(L)'
;MKELVKQEIINAMQTVLNFQQLIMLEKVVCQSFHSVDVTQKNKAEDELKTDNTSVLNLFISSKKVEGCSEKSLKYYFSTIDTLFQKLKKKVTEISTNDLRFYLSEYQEVKKSSKVTIDNIRRIFSSFFSWL
;
A
#
# COMPACT_ATOMS: atom_id res chain seq x y z
N MET A 1 -20.07 -8.57 -1.43
CA MET A 1 -18.97 -8.81 -2.40
C MET A 1 -19.09 -10.16 -3.10
N LYS A 2 -19.05 -11.30 -2.39
CA LYS A 2 -19.28 -12.64 -3.00
C LYS A 2 -20.57 -12.70 -3.83
N GLU A 3 -21.65 -12.09 -3.31
CA GLU A 3 -22.95 -12.08 -3.99
C GLU A 3 -23.03 -11.15 -5.20
N LEU A 4 -22.26 -10.05 -5.24
CA LEU A 4 -22.21 -9.15 -6.39
C LEU A 4 -21.48 -9.81 -7.56
N VAL A 5 -20.35 -10.47 -7.27
CA VAL A 5 -19.58 -11.21 -8.28
C VAL A 5 -20.38 -12.40 -8.83
N LYS A 6 -21.13 -13.10 -7.98
CA LYS A 6 -22.08 -14.14 -8.42
C LYS A 6 -23.09 -13.61 -9.42
N GLN A 7 -23.77 -12.52 -9.08
CA GLN A 7 -24.80 -11.95 -9.96
C GLN A 7 -24.21 -11.45 -11.28
N GLU A 8 -23.00 -10.88 -11.26
CA GLU A 8 -22.30 -10.45 -12.47
C GLU A 8 -21.99 -11.65 -13.39
N ILE A 9 -21.48 -12.75 -12.84
CA ILE A 9 -21.21 -13.99 -13.59
C ILE A 9 -22.51 -14.58 -14.17
N ILE A 10 -23.57 -14.64 -13.38
CA ILE A 10 -24.86 -15.19 -13.82
C ILE A 10 -25.46 -14.33 -14.94
N ASN A 11 -25.48 -13.01 -14.77
CA ASN A 11 -26.01 -12.08 -15.78
C ASN A 11 -25.21 -12.12 -17.08
N ALA A 12 -23.88 -12.23 -17.02
CA ALA A 12 -23.04 -12.36 -18.22
C ALA A 12 -23.32 -13.66 -18.99
N MET A 13 -23.65 -14.75 -18.29
CA MET A 13 -23.89 -16.06 -18.87
C MET A 13 -25.35 -16.30 -19.29
N GLN A 14 -26.28 -15.42 -18.91
CA GLN A 14 -27.71 -15.52 -19.29
C GLN A 14 -27.94 -15.49 -20.80
N THR A 15 -27.05 -14.86 -21.57
CA THR A 15 -27.15 -14.78 -23.03
C THR A 15 -26.60 -16.01 -23.75
N VAL A 16 -25.86 -16.87 -23.04
CA VAL A 16 -25.14 -18.03 -23.61
C VAL A 16 -25.74 -19.35 -23.15
N LEU A 17 -26.29 -19.41 -21.94
CA LEU A 17 -26.75 -20.65 -21.30
C LEU A 17 -28.28 -20.73 -21.24
N ASN A 18 -28.80 -21.95 -21.33
CA ASN A 18 -30.22 -22.20 -21.08
C ASN A 18 -30.55 -22.25 -19.57
N PHE A 19 -31.84 -22.23 -19.24
CA PHE A 19 -32.32 -22.16 -17.85
C PHE A 19 -31.78 -23.29 -16.95
N GLN A 20 -31.71 -24.53 -17.44
CA GLN A 20 -31.16 -25.65 -16.68
C GLN A 20 -29.65 -25.49 -16.42
N GLN A 21 -28.91 -24.98 -17.40
CA GLN A 21 -27.47 -24.73 -17.27
C GLN A 21 -27.17 -23.58 -16.31
N LEU A 22 -28.01 -22.54 -16.29
CA LEU A 22 -27.90 -21.42 -15.34
C LEU A 22 -28.09 -21.86 -13.89
N ILE A 23 -29.09 -22.71 -13.61
CA ILE A 23 -29.30 -23.27 -12.27
C ILE A 23 -28.07 -24.07 -11.81
N MET A 24 -27.51 -24.87 -12.72
CA MET A 24 -26.31 -25.65 -12.41
C MET A 24 -25.09 -24.76 -12.15
N LEU A 25 -24.94 -23.69 -12.96
CA LEU A 25 -23.89 -22.69 -12.76
C LEU A 25 -24.03 -22.00 -11.40
N GLU A 26 -25.23 -21.54 -11.05
CA GLU A 26 -25.50 -20.89 -9.75
C GLU A 26 -25.13 -21.81 -8.57
N LYS A 27 -25.46 -23.09 -8.66
CA LYS A 27 -25.12 -24.08 -7.63
C LYS A 27 -23.61 -24.27 -7.48
N VAL A 28 -22.88 -24.39 -8.59
CA VAL A 28 -21.42 -24.56 -8.59
C VAL A 28 -20.73 -23.30 -8.09
N VAL A 29 -21.18 -22.12 -8.50
CA VAL A 29 -20.63 -20.84 -8.03
C VAL A 29 -20.91 -20.64 -6.54
N CYS A 30 -22.09 -21.02 -6.04
CA CYS A 30 -22.39 -21.01 -4.61
C CYS A 30 -21.45 -21.92 -3.80
N GLN A 31 -21.15 -23.11 -4.32
CA GLN A 31 -20.23 -24.04 -3.66
C GLN A 31 -18.77 -23.55 -3.70
N SER A 32 -18.31 -23.02 -4.83
CA SER A 32 -16.92 -22.57 -4.98
C SER A 32 -16.64 -21.29 -4.18
N PHE A 33 -17.61 -20.39 -4.03
CA PHE A 33 -17.46 -19.19 -3.21
C PHE A 33 -17.60 -19.46 -1.70
N HIS A 34 -18.08 -20.63 -1.29
CA HIS A 34 -18.19 -20.97 0.13
C HIS A 34 -16.82 -21.13 0.79
N SER A 35 -15.82 -21.63 0.06
CA SER A 35 -14.46 -21.89 0.54
C SER A 35 -13.45 -20.78 0.26
N VAL A 36 -13.86 -19.70 -0.41
CA VAL A 36 -12.96 -18.62 -0.86
C VAL A 36 -13.37 -17.30 -0.24
N ASP A 37 -12.42 -16.57 0.35
CA ASP A 37 -12.63 -15.17 0.72
C ASP A 37 -12.32 -14.24 -0.45
N VAL A 38 -13.34 -13.47 -0.83
CA VAL A 38 -13.30 -12.55 -1.96
C VAL A 38 -13.09 -11.15 -1.40
N THR A 39 -11.83 -10.69 -1.45
CA THR A 39 -11.47 -9.32 -1.13
C THR A 39 -11.38 -8.50 -2.41
N GLN A 40 -11.92 -7.29 -2.37
CA GLN A 40 -11.81 -6.36 -3.49
C GLN A 40 -10.36 -5.88 -3.56
N LYS A 41 -9.68 -6.12 -4.69
CA LYS A 41 -8.44 -5.42 -4.97
C LYS A 41 -8.77 -3.96 -5.20
N ASN A 42 -8.47 -3.11 -4.23
CA ASN A 42 -8.48 -1.66 -4.41
C ASN A 42 -7.34 -1.31 -5.37
N LYS A 43 -7.65 -1.24 -6.67
CA LYS A 43 -6.69 -0.77 -7.70
C LYS A 43 -6.03 0.55 -7.29
N ALA A 44 -6.79 1.43 -6.64
CA ALA A 44 -6.27 2.68 -6.09
C ALA A 44 -5.17 2.48 -5.05
N GLU A 45 -5.28 1.51 -4.12
CA GLU A 45 -4.24 1.23 -3.12
C GLU A 45 -3.00 0.59 -3.75
N ASP A 46 -3.18 -0.29 -4.74
CA ASP A 46 -2.07 -0.91 -5.47
C ASP A 46 -1.32 0.12 -6.34
N GLU A 47 -2.05 1.03 -7.00
CA GLU A 47 -1.48 2.15 -7.77
C GLU A 47 -0.75 3.13 -6.85
N LEU A 48 -1.35 3.51 -5.72
CA LEU A 48 -0.73 4.36 -4.70
C LEU A 48 0.58 3.76 -4.17
N LYS A 49 0.56 2.47 -3.85
CA LYS A 49 1.74 1.76 -3.35
C LYS A 49 2.83 1.68 -4.42
N THR A 50 2.44 1.41 -5.66
CA THR A 50 3.37 1.36 -6.80
C THR A 50 4.03 2.72 -7.03
N ASP A 51 3.25 3.80 -7.00
CA ASP A 51 3.71 5.18 -7.20
C ASP A 51 4.71 5.60 -6.11
N ASN A 52 4.34 5.52 -4.84
CA ASN A 52 5.22 5.86 -3.72
C ASN A 52 6.50 5.00 -3.69
N THR A 53 6.41 3.71 -4.02
CA THR A 53 7.57 2.81 -4.08
C THR A 53 8.53 3.24 -5.20
N SER A 54 8.00 3.67 -6.35
CA SER A 54 8.81 4.15 -7.46
C SER A 54 9.63 5.39 -7.08
N VAL A 55 9.00 6.36 -6.40
CA VAL A 55 9.64 7.59 -5.91
C VAL A 55 10.71 7.27 -4.87
N LEU A 56 10.42 6.35 -3.93
CA LEU A 56 11.41 5.90 -2.94
C LEU A 56 12.64 5.28 -3.60
N ASN A 57 12.46 4.40 -4.59
CA ASN A 57 13.58 3.78 -5.29
C ASN A 57 14.44 4.80 -6.03
N LEU A 58 13.82 5.85 -6.58
CA LEU A 58 14.53 6.93 -7.24
C LEU A 58 15.36 7.77 -6.24
N PHE A 59 14.80 8.04 -5.05
CA PHE A 59 15.54 8.68 -3.95
C PHE A 59 16.74 7.86 -3.50
N ILE A 60 16.56 6.55 -3.27
CA ILE A 60 17.65 5.65 -2.86
C ILE A 60 18.73 5.58 -3.93
N SER A 61 18.35 5.59 -5.21
CA SER A 61 19.30 5.66 -6.32
C SER A 61 20.11 6.95 -6.31
N SER A 62 19.47 8.10 -6.04
CA SER A 62 20.17 9.38 -5.84
C SER A 62 21.17 9.29 -4.67
N LYS A 63 20.75 8.77 -3.52
CA LYS A 63 21.62 8.61 -2.34
C LYS A 63 22.78 7.65 -2.59
N LYS A 64 22.60 6.66 -3.45
CA LYS A 64 23.67 5.75 -3.87
C LYS A 64 24.72 6.48 -4.70
N VAL A 65 24.30 7.37 -5.61
CA VAL A 65 25.23 8.20 -6.41
C VAL A 65 25.98 9.21 -5.53
N GLU A 66 25.36 9.73 -4.47
CA GLU A 66 26.01 10.58 -3.46
C GLU A 66 27.07 9.84 -2.61
N GLY A 67 27.22 8.52 -2.76
CA GLY A 67 28.22 7.73 -2.04
C GLY A 67 27.78 7.28 -0.65
N CYS A 68 26.48 7.25 -0.34
CA CYS A 68 25.99 6.68 0.92
C CYS A 68 26.30 5.18 1.03
N SER A 69 26.70 4.76 2.24
CA SER A 69 26.91 3.35 2.54
C SER A 69 25.62 2.53 2.34
N GLU A 70 25.76 1.24 1.99
CA GLU A 70 24.60 0.35 1.86
C GLU A 70 23.75 0.26 3.14
N LYS A 71 24.40 0.34 4.30
CA LYS A 71 23.71 0.35 5.59
C LYS A 71 22.82 1.59 5.72
N SER A 72 23.33 2.75 5.32
CA SER A 72 22.56 4.00 5.29
C SER A 72 21.40 3.92 4.29
N LEU A 73 21.64 3.39 3.08
CA LEU A 73 20.58 3.23 2.07
C LEU A 73 19.45 2.32 2.56
N LYS A 74 19.78 1.19 3.18
CA LYS A 74 18.79 0.28 3.78
C LYS A 74 18.00 0.96 4.90
N TYR A 75 18.67 1.76 5.74
CA TYR A 75 18.00 2.49 6.81
C TYR A 75 17.08 3.59 6.28
N TYR A 76 17.48 4.31 5.23
CA TYR A 76 16.65 5.32 4.57
C TYR A 76 15.41 4.66 3.95
N PHE A 77 15.62 3.56 3.22
CA PHE A 77 14.54 2.81 2.57
C PHE A 77 13.51 2.32 3.59
N SER A 78 13.93 1.60 4.62
CA SER A 78 13.00 1.04 5.61
C SER A 78 12.25 2.12 6.39
N THR A 79 12.92 3.23 6.69
CA THR A 79 12.32 4.35 7.42
C THR A 79 11.21 5.02 6.61
N ILE A 80 11.44 5.26 5.31
CA ILE A 80 10.46 5.92 4.43
C ILE A 80 9.35 4.95 4.00
N ASP A 81 9.67 3.68 3.73
CA ASP A 81 8.64 2.67 3.44
C ASP A 81 7.67 2.52 4.63
N THR A 82 8.19 2.50 5.86
CA THR A 82 7.34 2.44 7.07
C THR A 82 6.41 3.66 7.19
N LEU A 83 6.87 4.85 6.77
CA LEU A 83 6.02 6.04 6.70
C LEU A 83 4.88 5.84 5.70
N PHE A 84 5.17 5.37 4.49
CA PHE A 84 4.15 5.15 3.46
C PHE A 84 3.14 4.08 3.85
N GLN A 85 3.57 2.98 4.45
CA GLN A 85 2.65 1.93 4.93
C GLN A 85 1.70 2.46 6.04
N LYS A 86 2.19 3.36 6.90
CA LYS A 86 1.40 3.93 8.00
C LYS A 86 0.43 5.02 7.53
N LEU A 87 0.87 5.93 6.65
CA LEU A 87 0.03 7.04 6.19
C LEU A 87 -0.95 6.64 5.09
N LYS A 88 -0.59 5.69 4.21
CA LYS A 88 -1.40 5.26 3.05
C LYS A 88 -1.89 6.43 2.18
N LYS A 89 -1.08 7.48 2.05
CA LYS A 89 -1.32 8.68 1.22
C LYS A 89 -0.33 8.73 0.07
N LYS A 90 -0.65 9.44 -1.02
CA LYS A 90 0.34 9.79 -2.05
C LYS A 90 1.44 10.63 -1.44
N VAL A 91 2.68 10.43 -1.90
CA VAL A 91 3.82 11.21 -1.42
C VAL A 91 3.60 12.74 -1.58
N THR A 92 2.89 13.16 -2.64
CA THR A 92 2.55 14.56 -2.93
C THR A 92 1.46 15.14 -2.01
N GLU A 93 0.74 14.30 -1.28
CA GLU A 93 -0.34 14.69 -0.36
C GLU A 93 0.13 14.68 1.11
N ILE A 94 1.36 14.26 1.39
CA ILE A 94 1.90 14.21 2.75
C ILE A 94 2.23 15.62 3.22
N SER A 95 1.53 16.09 4.25
CA SER A 95 1.77 17.39 4.84
C SER A 95 2.80 17.34 5.99
N THR A 96 3.35 18.50 6.36
CA THR A 96 4.21 18.62 7.55
C THR A 96 3.49 18.18 8.83
N ASN A 97 2.17 18.38 8.91
CA ASN A 97 1.39 17.95 10.07
C ASN A 97 1.27 16.42 10.13
N ASP A 98 1.14 15.74 8.99
CA ASP A 98 1.17 14.27 8.93
C ASP A 98 2.51 13.74 9.46
N LEU A 99 3.62 14.36 9.08
CA LEU A 99 4.96 13.97 9.57
C LEU A 99 5.11 14.21 11.08
N ARG A 100 4.63 15.35 11.59
CA ARG A 100 4.66 15.65 13.04
C ARG A 100 3.85 14.63 13.83
N PHE A 101 2.64 14.33 13.36
CA PHE A 101 1.77 13.34 14.00
C PHE A 101 2.42 11.95 13.97
N TYR A 102 2.93 11.53 12.81
CA TYR A 102 3.64 10.25 12.67
C TYR A 102 4.82 10.13 13.64
N LEU A 103 5.67 11.17 13.74
CA LEU A 103 6.84 11.13 14.63
C LEU A 103 6.44 11.08 16.11
N SER A 104 5.38 11.80 16.50
CA SER A 104 4.83 11.76 17.85
C SER A 104 4.31 10.36 18.20
N GLU A 105 3.46 9.78 17.34
CA GLU A 105 2.96 8.42 17.51
C GLU A 105 4.10 7.39 17.53
N TYR A 106 5.08 7.53 16.64
CA TYR A 106 6.23 6.62 16.58
C TYR A 106 7.01 6.65 17.89
N GLN A 107 7.22 7.83 18.47
CA GLN A 107 7.91 7.99 19.74
C GLN A 107 7.15 7.32 20.90
N GLU A 108 5.84 7.50 20.95
CA GLU A 108 4.97 6.93 22.00
C GLU A 108 4.89 5.40 21.91
N VAL A 109 4.61 4.87 20.71
CA VAL A 109 4.41 3.43 20.50
C VAL A 109 5.71 2.65 20.67
N LYS A 110 6.83 3.17 20.14
CA LYS A 110 8.12 2.47 20.17
C LYS A 110 8.99 2.85 21.37
N LYS A 111 8.55 3.78 22.22
CA LYS A 111 9.36 4.37 23.31
C LYS A 111 10.75 4.80 22.82
N SER A 112 10.80 5.35 21.61
CA SER A 112 12.05 5.67 20.93
C SER A 112 12.75 6.86 21.58
N SER A 113 14.08 6.84 21.59
CA SER A 113 14.88 7.95 22.11
C SER A 113 14.68 9.21 21.26
N LYS A 114 14.91 10.39 21.86
CA LYS A 114 14.92 11.67 21.14
C LYS A 114 15.90 11.65 19.94
N VAL A 115 17.03 10.99 20.09
CA VAL A 115 18.05 10.84 19.02
C VAL A 115 17.50 10.03 17.84
N THR A 116 16.77 8.94 18.12
CA THR A 116 16.14 8.12 17.08
C THR A 116 15.10 8.92 16.30
N ILE A 117 14.25 9.68 16.99
CA ILE A 117 13.25 10.54 16.35
C ILE A 117 13.90 11.64 15.52
N ASP A 118 14.98 12.27 16.02
CA ASP A 118 15.71 13.27 15.24
C ASP A 118 16.35 12.66 13.99
N ASN A 119 16.89 11.44 14.08
CA ASN A 119 17.44 10.74 12.92
C ASN A 119 16.37 10.44 11.86
N ILE A 120 15.19 9.96 12.26
CA ILE A 120 14.06 9.72 11.36
C ILE A 120 13.62 11.05 10.71
N ARG A 121 13.49 12.11 11.52
CA ARG A 121 13.14 13.46 11.03
C ARG A 121 14.13 13.97 9.99
N ARG A 122 15.44 13.79 10.20
CA ARG A 122 16.48 14.18 9.23
C ARG A 122 16.37 13.41 7.91
N ILE A 123 16.05 12.11 7.98
CA ILE A 123 15.79 11.30 6.79
C ILE A 123 14.59 11.85 6.03
N PHE A 124 13.49 12.15 6.73
CA PHE A 124 12.31 12.75 6.10
C PHE A 124 12.64 14.10 5.48
N SER A 125 13.36 14.99 6.18
CA SER A 125 13.80 16.26 5.59
C SER A 125 14.65 16.03 4.34
N SER A 126 15.61 15.10 4.36
CA SER A 126 16.41 14.80 3.17
C SER A 126 15.58 14.24 2.01
N PHE A 127 14.54 13.46 2.30
CA PHE A 127 13.67 12.86 1.28
C PHE A 127 12.77 13.92 0.64
N PHE A 128 12.03 14.68 1.45
CA PHE A 128 11.09 15.70 0.96
C PHE A 128 11.76 16.95 0.40
N SER A 129 13.04 17.21 0.72
CA SER A 129 13.82 18.26 0.03
C SER A 129 14.42 17.80 -1.30
N TRP A 130 14.51 16.48 -1.53
CA TRP A 130 14.95 15.92 -2.80
C TRP A 130 13.79 15.77 -3.81
N LEU A 131 12.59 15.47 -3.30
CA LEU A 131 11.35 15.35 -4.06
C LEU A 131 10.93 16.68 -4.69
#